data_AF-A0A945HAH0-F1
#
_entry.id   AF-A0A945HAH0-F1
#
_cell.length_a   1.000
_cell.length_b   1.000
_cell.length_c   1.000
_cell.angle_alpha   90.00
_cell.angle_beta   90.00
_cell.angle_gamma   90.00
#
_symmetry.space_group_name_H-M   'P 1'
#
loop_
_entity.id
_entity.type
_entity.pdbx_description
1 polymer ?
#
loop_
_entity_poly.entity_id
_entity_poly.type
_entity_poly.pdbx_seq_one_letter_code
_entity_poly.pdbx_strand_id
1 'polypeptide(L)'
;GKFMVVMAVIFLLGFFLDFIEIAVVVVPLVAPILLADPSANITAVWLGVMIGINLQTSFLTPPFGFALFYLRGVAPPEVKTLHIYRGVVAFIILQLVGLAIAGYFPPLVNYLPNRMYLTSENSPPPMNPKLQKCIEEITFPFYAEHENHIRTGVDTISQVNVEYLPDKYKKALKTSQLQVLGTFDLVEAVSQSDQDLNEFIPGYEDLHHSVRRIEFEVRKIEFDIHELKQRKMRLERNGNSVDDLIMKQIGESIETFQGMKDELEKKIPSQWQSEREKFEKLNKEARVSRQKYRRNSDSAYEPLGQLSAILVQTPMLINMENQLKSIKSVIEEEQPDSAMQRIKKIESSLGNIAGASPIKSKFSKARRALKGKKPNPEKALQQWQLGMSVYYQEIEWRQLAVNELSKPLANYELLLKDSIGLRMQKKLNKDQALSVSACKSSHEDISLFF
;
A
#
# COMPACT_ATOMS: atom_id res chain seq x y z
N GLY A 1 5.73 29.24 5.81
CA GLY A 1 5.83 30.34 4.81
C GLY A 1 4.97 30.08 3.59
N LYS A 2 5.40 29.17 2.70
CA LYS A 2 4.76 28.91 1.39
C LYS A 2 3.27 28.56 1.48
N PHE A 3 2.86 27.74 2.45
CA PHE A 3 1.45 27.38 2.67
C PHE A 3 0.54 28.58 2.95
N MET A 4 0.96 29.52 3.81
CA MET A 4 0.16 30.71 4.13
C MET A 4 0.02 31.63 2.91
N VAL A 5 1.07 31.75 2.10
CA VAL A 5 1.02 32.52 0.84
C VAL A 5 0.01 31.90 -0.11
N VAL A 6 0.03 30.57 -0.26
CA VAL A 6 -0.93 29.86 -1.10
C VAL A 6 -2.37 30.02 -0.59
N MET A 7 -2.60 29.88 0.71
CA MET A 7 -3.94 30.10 1.28
C MET A 7 -4.42 31.54 1.04
N ALA A 8 -3.56 32.54 1.20
CA ALA A 8 -3.90 33.93 0.91
C ALA A 8 -4.23 34.16 -0.58
N VAL A 9 -3.45 33.57 -1.50
CA VAL A 9 -3.72 33.67 -2.94
C VAL A 9 -5.04 33.01 -3.31
N ILE A 10 -5.33 31.81 -2.80
CA ILE A 10 -6.61 31.12 -3.03
C ILE A 10 -7.77 31.93 -2.44
N PHE A 11 -7.58 32.53 -1.27
CA PHE A 11 -8.59 33.39 -0.64
C PHE A 11 -8.92 34.61 -1.52
N LEU A 12 -7.91 35.28 -2.07
CA LEU A 12 -8.11 36.42 -2.97
C LEU A 12 -8.72 36.00 -4.32
N LEU A 13 -8.31 34.86 -4.87
CA LEU A 13 -8.89 34.32 -6.11
C LEU A 13 -10.37 33.96 -5.95
N GLY A 14 -10.78 33.49 -4.77
CA GLY A 14 -12.18 33.20 -4.44
C GLY A 14 -13.12 34.41 -4.50
N PHE A 15 -12.60 35.63 -4.58
CA PHE A 15 -13.40 36.82 -4.83
C PHE A 15 -13.82 36.97 -6.30
N PHE A 16 -13.06 36.36 -7.23
CA PHE A 16 -13.24 36.56 -8.67
C PHE A 16 -13.69 35.29 -9.40
N LEU A 17 -13.27 34.12 -8.91
CA LEU A 17 -13.52 32.83 -9.53
C LEU A 17 -14.46 31.99 -8.68
N ASP A 18 -15.28 31.16 -9.33
CA ASP A 18 -16.16 30.24 -8.63
C ASP A 18 -15.35 29.08 -7.99
N PHE A 19 -15.90 28.45 -6.94
CA PHE A 19 -15.23 27.36 -6.23
C PHE A 19 -14.98 26.17 -7.16
N ILE A 20 -15.86 25.95 -8.15
CA ILE A 20 -15.70 24.91 -9.16
C ILE A 20 -14.49 25.22 -10.04
N GLU A 21 -14.33 26.46 -10.50
CA GLU A 21 -13.19 26.88 -11.32
C GLU A 21 -11.88 26.77 -10.55
N ILE A 22 -11.86 27.20 -9.29
CA ILE A 22 -10.69 27.07 -8.43
C ILE A 22 -10.37 25.58 -8.18
N ALA A 23 -11.37 24.74 -7.91
CA ALA A 23 -11.18 23.32 -7.67
C ALA A 23 -10.65 22.56 -8.90
N VAL A 24 -11.06 22.95 -10.11
CA VAL A 24 -10.66 22.27 -11.35
C VAL A 24 -9.36 22.83 -11.93
N VAL A 25 -9.06 24.11 -11.75
CA VAL A 25 -7.89 24.77 -12.38
C VAL A 25 -6.77 25.02 -11.38
N VAL A 26 -7.07 25.66 -10.25
CA VAL A 26 -6.04 26.15 -9.31
C VAL A 26 -5.57 25.03 -8.37
N VAL A 27 -6.48 24.21 -7.85
CA VAL A 27 -6.13 23.13 -6.91
C VAL A 27 -5.17 22.10 -7.53
N PRO A 28 -5.37 21.61 -8.77
CA PRO A 28 -4.42 20.67 -9.38
C PRO A 28 -3.04 21.26 -9.66
N LEU A 29 -2.95 22.57 -9.84
CA LEU A 29 -1.67 23.28 -10.03
C LEU A 29 -0.91 23.42 -8.70
N VAL A 30 -1.62 23.75 -7.63
CA VAL A 30 -1.05 24.11 -6.34
C VAL A 30 -0.80 22.89 -5.44
N ALA A 31 -1.69 21.89 -5.48
CA ALA A 31 -1.61 20.72 -4.60
C ALA A 31 -0.29 19.93 -4.76
N PRO A 32 0.23 19.66 -5.98
CA PRO A 32 1.52 18.98 -6.12
C PRO A 32 2.68 19.77 -5.51
N ILE A 33 2.68 21.10 -5.59
CA ILE A 33 3.73 21.96 -5.06
C ILE A 33 3.76 21.91 -3.52
N LEU A 34 2.58 21.87 -2.89
CA LEU A 34 2.46 21.81 -1.43
C LEU A 34 2.68 20.41 -0.87
N LEU A 35 2.29 19.36 -1.61
CA LEU A 35 2.45 17.97 -1.19
C LEU A 35 3.83 17.38 -1.52
N ALA A 36 4.63 18.06 -2.35
CA ALA A 36 5.99 17.66 -2.68
C ALA A 36 7.03 18.01 -1.61
N ASP A 37 6.67 18.77 -0.57
CA ASP A 37 7.57 19.11 0.55
C ASP A 37 7.36 18.13 1.72
N PRO A 38 8.25 17.15 1.92
CA PRO A 38 8.09 16.11 2.95
C PRO A 38 8.34 16.64 4.37
N SER A 39 8.81 17.89 4.53
CA SER A 39 9.02 18.53 5.84
C SER A 39 7.74 19.11 6.45
N ALA A 40 6.74 19.41 5.60
CA ALA A 40 5.43 19.86 6.02
C ALA A 40 4.53 18.62 6.06
N ASN A 41 4.15 18.15 7.25
CA ASN A 41 3.35 16.95 7.49
C ASN A 41 1.87 17.12 7.03
N ILE A 42 1.69 17.49 5.75
CA ILE A 42 0.46 17.94 5.11
C ILE A 42 -0.11 16.76 4.33
N THR A 43 -1.22 16.21 4.80
CA THR A 43 -1.97 15.20 4.03
C THR A 43 -2.80 15.89 2.95
N ALA A 44 -3.05 15.21 1.83
CA ALA A 44 -3.93 15.72 0.77
C ALA A 44 -5.35 16.05 1.30
N VAL A 45 -5.83 15.27 2.27
CA VAL A 45 -7.11 15.49 2.94
C VAL A 45 -7.09 16.77 3.78
N TRP A 46 -6.05 16.97 4.60
CA TRP A 46 -5.91 18.20 5.38
C TRP A 46 -5.80 19.43 4.49
N LEU A 47 -5.04 19.35 3.40
CA LEU A 47 -4.93 20.44 2.43
C LEU A 47 -6.30 20.76 1.78
N GLY A 48 -7.05 19.74 1.38
CA GLY A 48 -8.38 19.92 0.81
C GLY A 48 -9.36 20.58 1.78
N VAL A 49 -9.34 20.21 3.06
CA VAL A 49 -10.17 20.82 4.10
C VAL A 49 -9.77 22.28 4.35
N MET A 50 -8.46 22.57 4.43
CA MET A 50 -7.98 23.94 4.59
C MET A 50 -8.38 24.83 3.40
N ILE A 51 -8.25 24.34 2.17
CA ILE A 51 -8.70 25.05 0.96
C ILE A 51 -10.22 25.24 0.99
N GLY A 52 -10.99 24.22 1.38
CA GLY A 52 -12.45 24.29 1.46
C GLY A 52 -12.95 25.35 2.44
N ILE A 53 -12.43 25.36 3.68
CA ILE A 53 -12.81 26.36 4.70
C ILE A 53 -12.38 27.77 4.23
N ASN A 54 -11.19 27.88 3.64
CA ASN A 54 -10.66 29.15 3.14
C ASN A 54 -11.51 29.70 1.99
N LEU A 55 -11.94 28.86 1.05
CA LEU A 55 -12.84 29.25 -0.03
C LEU A 55 -14.21 29.67 0.51
N GLN A 56 -14.83 28.90 1.42
CA GLN A 56 -16.11 29.27 2.04
C GLN A 56 -16.03 30.66 2.71
N THR A 57 -14.91 30.98 3.35
CA THR A 57 -14.68 32.29 3.97
C THR A 57 -14.58 33.40 2.91
N SER A 58 -13.92 33.12 1.78
CA SER A 58 -13.78 34.06 0.67
C SER A 58 -15.14 34.43 0.05
N PHE A 59 -16.03 33.44 -0.16
CA PHE A 59 -17.39 33.64 -0.67
C PHE A 59 -18.28 34.56 0.19
N LEU A 60 -17.93 34.74 1.46
CA LEU A 60 -18.69 35.54 2.42
C LEU A 60 -18.07 36.92 2.69
N THR A 61 -16.89 37.21 2.15
CA THR A 61 -16.16 38.45 2.45
C THR A 61 -16.43 39.52 1.38
N PRO A 62 -16.91 40.73 1.74
CA PRO A 62 -17.00 41.85 0.81
C PRO A 62 -15.62 42.21 0.24
N PRO A 63 -15.47 42.63 -1.04
CA PRO A 63 -16.46 43.31 -1.89
C PRO A 63 -17.20 42.44 -2.92
N PHE A 64 -16.88 41.14 -3.03
CA PHE A 64 -17.41 40.24 -4.06
C PHE A 64 -18.17 39.01 -3.51
N GLY A 65 -18.60 39.03 -2.25
CA GLY A 65 -19.31 37.91 -1.63
C GLY A 65 -20.64 37.61 -2.31
N PHE A 66 -20.65 36.67 -3.25
CA PHE A 66 -21.82 36.30 -4.06
C PHE A 66 -23.05 35.96 -3.20
N ALA A 67 -22.83 35.30 -2.06
CA ALA A 67 -23.90 34.99 -1.11
C ALA A 67 -24.54 36.26 -0.50
N LEU A 68 -23.74 37.31 -0.25
CA LEU A 68 -24.24 38.59 0.27
C LEU A 68 -25.01 39.37 -0.79
N PHE A 69 -24.59 39.31 -2.06
CA PHE A 69 -25.33 39.93 -3.17
C PHE A 69 -26.64 39.19 -3.47
N TYR A 70 -26.63 37.86 -3.38
CA TYR A 70 -27.85 37.07 -3.48
C TYR A 70 -28.85 37.44 -2.38
N LEU A 71 -28.39 37.51 -1.12
CA LEU A 71 -29.20 37.96 0.00
C LEU A 71 -29.71 39.39 -0.18
N ARG A 72 -28.88 40.29 -0.73
CA ARG A 72 -29.34 41.65 -1.04
C ARG A 72 -30.44 41.66 -2.10
N GLY A 73 -30.40 40.77 -3.09
CA GLY A 73 -31.41 40.66 -4.15
C GLY A 73 -32.80 40.26 -3.66
N VAL A 74 -32.89 39.57 -2.52
CA VAL A 74 -34.15 39.16 -1.88
C VAL A 74 -34.50 39.96 -0.62
N ALA A 75 -33.62 40.85 -0.17
CA ALA A 75 -33.80 41.62 1.06
C ALA A 75 -34.75 42.83 0.88
N PRO A 76 -35.68 43.07 1.82
CA PRO A 76 -36.54 44.24 1.83
C PRO A 76 -35.75 45.57 1.82
N PRO A 77 -36.31 46.68 1.28
CA PRO A 77 -35.63 47.97 1.19
C PRO A 77 -35.15 48.53 2.53
N GLU A 78 -35.78 48.13 3.63
CA GLU A 78 -35.44 48.54 5.00
C GLU A 78 -34.09 47.96 5.44
N VAL A 79 -33.68 46.81 4.89
CA VAL A 79 -32.41 46.16 5.20
C VAL A 79 -31.31 46.73 4.28
N LYS A 80 -30.62 47.75 4.78
CA LYS A 80 -29.44 48.32 4.11
C LYS A 80 -28.32 47.28 4.00
N THR A 81 -27.53 47.36 2.93
CA THR A 81 -26.35 46.51 2.69
C THR A 81 -25.38 46.48 3.88
N LEU A 82 -25.25 47.59 4.61
CA LEU A 82 -24.41 47.67 5.79
C LEU A 82 -24.88 46.76 6.94
N HIS A 83 -26.18 46.51 7.08
CA HIS A 83 -26.71 45.56 8.06
C HIS A 83 -26.33 44.13 7.69
N ILE A 84 -26.39 43.78 6.41
CA ILE A 84 -25.96 42.48 5.87
C ILE A 84 -24.46 42.26 6.12
N TYR A 85 -23.63 43.28 5.83
CA TYR A 85 -22.19 43.21 6.06
C TYR A 85 -21.83 43.13 7.54
N ARG A 86 -22.54 43.83 8.42
CA ARG A 86 -22.31 43.72 9.86
C ARG A 86 -22.68 42.35 10.41
N GLY A 87 -23.72 41.72 9.86
CA GLY A 87 -24.14 40.36 10.23
C GLY A 87 -23.13 39.28 9.84
N VAL A 88 -22.61 39.34 8.61
CA VAL A 88 -21.67 38.30 8.12
C VAL A 88 -20.31 38.33 8.81
N VAL A 89 -19.87 39.46 9.34
CA VAL A 89 -18.60 39.58 10.08
C VAL A 89 -18.50 38.56 11.22
N ALA A 90 -19.59 38.34 11.96
CA ALA A 90 -19.60 37.33 13.02
C ALA A 90 -19.34 35.90 12.48
N PHE A 91 -19.90 35.58 11.31
CA PHE A 91 -19.70 34.30 10.67
C PHE A 91 -18.29 34.16 10.10
N ILE A 92 -17.73 35.23 9.52
CA ILE A 92 -16.34 35.25 9.05
C ILE A 92 -15.38 34.99 10.22
N ILE A 93 -15.60 35.61 11.38
CA ILE A 93 -14.80 35.37 12.57
C ILE A 93 -14.85 33.89 13.00
N LEU A 94 -16.05 33.29 13.03
CA LEU A 94 -16.19 31.86 13.34
C LEU A 94 -15.46 30.97 12.33
N GLN A 95 -15.52 31.29 11.04
CA GLN A 95 -14.81 30.56 9.99
C GLN A 95 -13.29 30.69 10.13
N LEU A 96 -12.77 31.88 10.46
CA LEU A 96 -11.34 32.09 10.71
C LEU A 96 -10.88 31.33 11.96
N VAL A 97 -11.70 31.26 13.01
CA VAL A 97 -11.43 30.41 14.19
C VAL A 97 -11.40 28.93 13.79
N GLY A 98 -12.36 28.47 12.99
CA GLY A 98 -12.39 27.10 12.46
C GLY A 98 -11.15 26.78 11.61
N LEU A 99 -10.72 27.71 10.76
CA LEU A 99 -9.51 27.60 9.95
C LEU A 99 -8.25 27.54 10.83
N ALA A 100 -8.19 28.34 11.89
CA ALA A 100 -7.09 28.30 12.85
C ALA A 100 -7.05 26.95 13.59
N ILE A 101 -8.18 26.46 14.09
CA ILE A 101 -8.26 25.16 14.78
C ILE A 101 -7.83 24.02 13.84
N ALA A 102 -8.38 23.95 12.63
CA ALA A 102 -8.01 22.93 11.64
C ALA A 102 -6.54 23.04 11.23
N GLY A 103 -6.01 24.27 11.16
CA GLY A 103 -4.62 24.57 10.86
C GLY A 103 -3.64 24.12 11.94
N TYR A 104 -3.92 24.42 13.21
CA TYR A 104 -3.07 24.07 14.36
C TYR A 104 -3.23 22.63 14.83
N PHE A 105 -4.37 21.98 14.56
CA PHE A 105 -4.64 20.59 14.93
C PHE A 105 -4.89 19.69 13.70
N PRO A 106 -3.88 19.41 12.85
CA PRO A 106 -4.01 18.47 11.72
C PRO A 106 -4.55 17.08 12.06
N PRO A 107 -4.27 16.49 13.25
CA PRO A 107 -4.87 15.22 13.63
C PRO A 107 -6.39 15.25 13.67
N LEU A 108 -7.02 16.39 13.99
CA LEU A 108 -8.49 16.52 14.02
C LEU A 108 -9.11 16.24 12.64
N VAL A 109 -8.51 16.82 11.59
CA VAL A 109 -8.97 16.67 10.21
C VAL A 109 -8.75 15.25 9.70
N ASN A 110 -7.63 14.63 10.09
CA ASN A 110 -7.27 13.29 9.65
C ASN A 110 -7.86 12.17 10.53
N TYR A 111 -8.44 12.50 11.69
CA TYR A 111 -8.94 11.52 12.65
C TYR A 111 -10.00 10.60 12.04
N LEU A 112 -11.08 11.19 11.52
CA LEU A 112 -12.18 10.42 10.93
C LEU A 112 -11.75 9.71 9.64
N PRO A 113 -11.04 10.36 8.69
CA PRO A 113 -10.48 9.68 7.52
C PRO A 113 -9.62 8.48 7.89
N ASN A 114 -8.71 8.58 8.86
CA ASN A 114 -7.86 7.45 9.26
C ASN A 114 -8.65 6.31 9.89
N ARG A 115 -9.69 6.61 10.67
CA ARG A 115 -10.57 5.60 11.27
C ARG A 115 -11.49 4.94 10.23
N MET A 116 -12.00 5.73 9.29
CA MET A 116 -12.79 5.23 8.17
C MET A 116 -11.93 4.54 7.11
N TYR A 117 -10.64 4.86 7.01
CA TYR A 117 -9.75 4.38 5.96
C TYR A 117 -9.68 2.86 5.96
N LEU A 118 -9.50 2.24 7.13
CA LEU A 118 -9.41 0.78 7.26
C LEU A 118 -10.75 0.07 7.14
N THR A 119 -11.88 0.78 7.25
CA THR A 119 -13.23 0.24 7.04
C THR A 119 -13.88 0.71 5.75
N SER A 120 -13.17 1.51 4.94
CA SER A 120 -13.69 2.10 3.70
C SER A 120 -13.69 1.09 2.56
N GLU A 121 -14.49 1.33 1.52
CA GLU A 121 -14.47 0.49 0.31
C GLU A 121 -13.11 0.52 -0.41
N ASN A 122 -12.31 1.57 -0.18
CA ASN A 122 -10.97 1.72 -0.73
C ASN A 122 -9.88 1.45 0.31
N SER A 123 -10.19 0.67 1.36
CA SER A 123 -9.23 0.32 2.40
C SER A 123 -8.02 -0.43 1.83
N PRO A 124 -6.80 -0.19 2.33
CA PRO A 124 -5.64 -0.97 1.93
C PRO A 124 -5.88 -2.45 2.30
N PRO A 125 -5.47 -3.39 1.44
CA PRO A 125 -5.62 -4.80 1.78
C PRO A 125 -4.76 -5.15 3.01
N PRO A 126 -5.19 -6.11 3.84
CA PRO A 126 -4.42 -6.64 4.97
C PRO A 126 -2.99 -7.02 4.62
N MET A 127 -2.68 -7.41 3.37
CA MET A 127 -1.32 -7.71 2.90
C MET A 127 -0.37 -6.48 2.86
N ASN A 128 -0.87 -5.25 3.05
CA ASN A 128 -0.06 -4.05 3.01
C ASN A 128 1.09 -4.09 4.05
N PRO A 129 2.36 -3.86 3.66
CA PRO A 129 3.50 -3.89 4.57
C PRO A 129 3.35 -3.02 5.82
N LYS A 130 2.66 -1.87 5.71
CA LYS A 130 2.45 -0.91 6.81
C LYS A 130 1.46 -1.36 7.88
N LEU A 131 0.76 -2.47 7.65
CA LEU A 131 -0.23 -3.03 8.58
C LEU A 131 0.29 -4.30 9.28
N GLN A 132 1.39 -4.88 8.80
CA GLN A 132 1.76 -6.25 9.18
C GLN A 132 2.08 -6.41 10.65
N LYS A 133 2.83 -5.46 11.23
CA LYS A 133 3.15 -5.49 12.66
C LYS A 133 1.86 -5.53 13.51
N CYS A 134 0.90 -4.67 13.19
CA CYS A 134 -0.39 -4.62 13.89
C CYS A 134 -1.29 -5.83 13.62
N ILE A 135 -1.20 -6.44 12.44
CA ILE A 135 -1.90 -7.70 12.15
C ILE A 135 -1.30 -8.82 12.98
N GLU A 136 0.02 -8.86 13.13
CA GLU A 136 0.75 -9.84 13.94
C GLU A 136 0.32 -9.76 15.42
N GLU A 137 0.14 -8.54 15.97
CA GLU A 137 -0.41 -8.32 17.32
C GLU A 137 -1.82 -8.90 17.54
N ILE A 138 -2.59 -9.11 16.46
CA ILE A 138 -3.89 -9.78 16.52
C ILE A 138 -3.73 -11.29 16.36
N THR A 139 -2.93 -11.72 15.38
CA THR A 139 -2.84 -13.14 15.01
C THR A 139 -2.03 -13.98 15.98
N PHE A 140 -0.96 -13.45 16.59
CA PHE A 140 -0.09 -14.23 17.46
C PHE A 140 -0.78 -14.64 18.77
N PRO A 141 -1.50 -13.74 19.48
CA PRO A 141 -2.31 -14.16 20.63
C PRO A 141 -3.41 -15.15 20.24
N PHE A 142 -4.02 -14.96 19.07
CA PHE A 142 -5.02 -15.89 18.56
C PHE A 142 -4.46 -17.31 18.39
N TYR A 143 -3.24 -17.45 17.85
CA TYR A 143 -2.59 -18.76 17.72
C TYR A 143 -2.34 -19.42 19.08
N ALA A 144 -1.87 -18.66 20.07
CA ALA A 144 -1.61 -19.20 21.41
C ALA A 144 -2.88 -19.77 22.08
N GLU A 145 -4.04 -19.17 21.82
CA GLU A 145 -5.32 -19.63 22.37
C GLU A 145 -5.98 -20.74 21.53
N HIS A 146 -5.83 -20.71 20.20
CA HIS A 146 -6.60 -21.54 19.27
C HIS A 146 -5.79 -22.63 18.55
N GLU A 147 -4.53 -22.87 18.94
CA GLU A 147 -3.66 -23.86 18.30
C GLU A 147 -4.33 -25.24 18.17
N ASN A 148 -4.87 -25.79 19.25
CA ASN A 148 -5.50 -27.11 19.26
C ASN A 148 -6.70 -27.19 18.30
N HIS A 149 -7.48 -26.11 18.21
CA HIS A 149 -8.63 -26.03 17.31
C HIS A 149 -8.18 -26.01 15.84
N ILE A 150 -7.12 -25.26 15.53
CA ILE A 150 -6.53 -25.23 14.18
C ILE A 150 -5.98 -26.61 13.80
N ARG A 151 -5.23 -27.26 14.70
CA ARG A 151 -4.69 -28.62 14.48
C ARG A 151 -5.79 -29.65 14.22
N THR A 152 -6.86 -29.61 15.01
CA THR A 152 -8.04 -30.47 14.81
C THR A 152 -8.70 -30.22 13.44
N GLY A 153 -8.74 -28.96 12.99
CA GLY A 153 -9.22 -28.61 11.65
C GLY A 153 -8.36 -29.22 10.54
N VAL A 154 -7.03 -29.21 10.69
CA VAL A 154 -6.09 -29.88 9.77
C VAL A 154 -6.36 -31.39 9.74
N ASP A 155 -6.53 -32.02 10.90
CA ASP A 155 -6.82 -33.46 10.99
C ASP A 155 -8.14 -33.79 10.29
N THR A 156 -9.18 -32.98 10.51
CA THR A 156 -10.50 -33.17 9.89
C THR A 156 -10.43 -33.09 8.37
N ILE A 157 -9.77 -32.07 7.80
CA ILE A 157 -9.67 -31.93 6.35
C ILE A 157 -8.76 -33.01 5.73
N SER A 158 -7.78 -33.52 6.48
CA SER A 158 -6.88 -34.58 6.02
C SER A 158 -7.58 -35.94 5.81
N GLN A 159 -8.72 -36.16 6.49
CA GLN A 159 -9.53 -37.37 6.36
C GLN A 159 -10.48 -37.35 5.16
N VAL A 160 -10.65 -36.19 4.50
CA VAL A 160 -11.52 -36.08 3.33
C VAL A 160 -10.87 -36.77 2.13
N ASN A 161 -11.65 -37.60 1.44
CA ASN A 161 -11.18 -38.22 0.20
C ASN A 161 -10.91 -37.17 -0.87
N VAL A 162 -9.66 -37.10 -1.33
CA VAL A 162 -9.21 -36.16 -2.37
C VAL A 162 -8.51 -36.86 -3.54
N GLU A 163 -8.58 -38.19 -3.64
CA GLU A 163 -7.80 -38.95 -4.64
C GLU A 163 -8.18 -38.63 -6.09
N TYR A 164 -9.44 -38.26 -6.32
CA TYR A 164 -9.95 -37.83 -7.62
C TYR A 164 -9.42 -36.48 -8.09
N LEU A 165 -8.80 -35.67 -7.20
CA LEU A 165 -8.23 -34.39 -7.59
C LEU A 165 -6.96 -34.59 -8.44
N PRO A 166 -6.71 -33.71 -9.41
CA PRO A 166 -5.41 -33.64 -10.08
C PRO A 166 -4.25 -33.50 -9.10
N ASP A 167 -3.11 -34.15 -9.39
CA ASP A 167 -1.91 -34.18 -8.53
C ASP A 167 -1.44 -32.80 -8.07
N LYS A 168 -1.61 -31.79 -8.93
CA LYS A 168 -1.30 -30.39 -8.61
C LYS A 168 -2.05 -29.94 -7.35
N TYR A 169 -3.36 -30.18 -7.27
CA TYR A 169 -4.20 -29.74 -6.15
C TYR A 169 -4.01 -30.65 -4.93
N LYS A 170 -3.83 -31.97 -5.13
CA LYS A 170 -3.51 -32.90 -4.03
C LYS A 170 -2.23 -32.48 -3.30
N LYS A 171 -1.15 -32.23 -4.05
CA LYS A 171 0.12 -31.76 -3.48
C LYS A 171 -0.02 -30.40 -2.81
N ALA A 172 -0.75 -29.47 -3.44
CA ALA A 172 -0.96 -28.14 -2.88
C ALA A 172 -1.75 -28.17 -1.56
N LEU A 173 -2.80 -28.99 -1.45
CA LEU A 173 -3.55 -29.18 -0.20
C LEU A 173 -2.69 -29.80 0.90
N LYS A 174 -1.90 -30.84 0.57
CA LYS A 174 -0.99 -31.46 1.54
C LYS A 174 0.08 -30.48 2.03
N THR A 175 0.68 -29.71 1.13
CA THR A 175 1.65 -28.67 1.50
C THR A 175 1.00 -27.58 2.34
N SER A 176 -0.22 -27.15 2.00
CA SER A 176 -0.99 -26.19 2.79
C SER A 176 -1.19 -26.69 4.23
N GLN A 177 -1.63 -27.94 4.42
CA GLN A 177 -1.80 -28.54 5.75
C GLN A 177 -0.48 -28.56 6.55
N LEU A 178 0.63 -28.95 5.93
CA LEU A 178 1.94 -28.95 6.59
C LEU A 178 2.38 -27.52 6.98
N GLN A 179 2.13 -26.54 6.13
CA GLN A 179 2.46 -25.14 6.40
C GLN A 179 1.58 -24.53 7.48
N VAL A 180 0.29 -24.89 7.55
CA VAL A 180 -0.58 -24.51 8.67
C VAL A 180 0.01 -25.03 9.98
N LEU A 181 0.36 -26.31 10.05
CA LEU A 181 0.99 -26.90 11.25
C LEU A 181 2.35 -26.27 11.59
N GLY A 182 3.17 -25.94 10.59
CA GLY A 182 4.45 -25.28 10.77
C GLY A 182 4.35 -23.78 11.13
N THR A 183 3.16 -23.20 11.16
CA THR A 183 2.98 -21.78 11.50
C THR A 183 3.34 -21.51 12.96
N PHE A 184 3.05 -22.45 13.87
CA PHE A 184 3.29 -22.28 15.31
C PHE A 184 4.79 -22.17 15.62
N ASP A 185 5.61 -23.07 15.08
CA ASP A 185 7.07 -23.03 15.22
C ASP A 185 7.66 -21.73 14.65
N LEU A 186 7.09 -21.21 13.55
CA LEU A 186 7.53 -19.96 12.95
C LEU A 186 7.15 -18.74 13.80
N VAL A 187 5.99 -18.76 14.46
CA VAL A 187 5.56 -17.71 15.39
C VAL A 187 6.46 -17.70 16.62
N GLU A 188 6.81 -18.87 17.16
CA GLU A 188 7.78 -19.01 18.25
C GLU A 188 9.16 -18.45 17.83
N ALA A 189 9.64 -18.80 16.63
CA ALA A 189 10.90 -18.27 16.12
C ALA A 189 10.89 -16.74 15.93
N VAL A 190 9.74 -16.16 15.56
CA VAL A 190 9.57 -14.70 15.51
C VAL A 190 9.65 -14.12 16.92
N SER A 191 8.90 -14.69 17.87
CA SER A 191 8.87 -14.25 19.26
C SER A 191 10.27 -14.25 19.88
N GLN A 192 11.04 -15.32 19.68
CA GLN A 192 12.41 -15.41 20.19
C GLN A 192 13.31 -14.34 19.57
N SER A 193 13.28 -14.19 18.24
CA SER A 193 14.13 -13.19 17.57
C SER A 193 13.78 -11.74 17.93
N ASP A 194 12.50 -11.48 18.24
CA ASP A 194 12.05 -10.18 18.72
C ASP A 194 12.48 -9.94 20.17
N GLN A 195 12.41 -10.97 21.02
CA GLN A 195 12.88 -10.89 22.39
C GLN A 195 14.39 -10.60 22.43
N ASP A 196 15.20 -11.34 21.66
CA ASP A 196 16.65 -11.15 21.60
C ASP A 196 17.03 -9.72 21.16
N LEU A 197 16.27 -9.15 20.21
CA LEU A 197 16.46 -7.77 19.76
C LEU A 197 16.02 -6.76 20.82
N ASN A 198 14.84 -6.94 21.41
CA ASN A 198 14.27 -6.02 22.40
C ASN A 198 15.09 -5.99 23.70
N GLU A 199 15.68 -7.12 24.11
CA GLU A 199 16.60 -7.18 25.25
C GLU A 199 17.92 -6.44 24.97
N PHE A 200 18.35 -6.40 23.70
CA PHE A 200 19.58 -5.72 23.30
C PHE A 200 19.41 -4.19 23.11
N ILE A 201 18.23 -3.74 22.69
CA ILE A 201 17.96 -2.32 22.36
C ILE A 201 18.35 -1.33 23.49
N PRO A 202 17.94 -1.51 24.76
CA PRO A 202 18.19 -0.51 25.80
C PRO A 202 19.68 -0.21 26.02
N GLY A 203 20.56 -1.21 25.90
CA GLY A 203 22.01 -1.01 26.03
C GLY A 203 22.67 -0.40 24.79
N TYR A 204 22.06 -0.58 23.63
CA TYR A 204 22.55 -0.08 22.35
C TYR A 204 22.09 1.36 22.05
N GLU A 205 20.90 1.74 22.51
CA GLU A 205 20.25 3.03 22.23
C GLU A 205 21.11 4.24 22.61
N ASP A 206 21.62 4.26 23.85
CA ASP A 206 22.47 5.36 24.34
C ASP A 206 23.77 5.50 23.51
N LEU A 207 24.40 4.36 23.21
CA LEU A 207 25.61 4.29 22.39
C LEU A 207 25.34 4.79 20.97
N HIS A 208 24.22 4.34 20.38
CA HIS A 208 23.79 4.75 19.06
C HIS A 208 23.56 6.27 18.98
N HIS A 209 22.75 6.84 19.87
CA HIS A 209 22.48 8.27 19.87
C HIS A 209 23.73 9.12 20.09
N SER A 210 24.62 8.69 21.00
CA SER A 210 25.92 9.30 21.23
C SER A 210 26.74 9.39 19.94
N VAL A 211 26.91 8.26 19.25
CA VAL A 211 27.73 8.20 18.03
C VAL A 211 27.06 8.95 16.89
N ARG A 212 25.74 8.83 16.69
CA ARG A 212 25.01 9.58 15.65
C ARG A 212 25.12 11.08 15.82
N ARG A 213 25.15 11.57 17.06
CA ARG A 213 25.37 12.99 17.35
C ARG A 213 26.78 13.43 16.94
N ILE A 214 27.80 12.62 17.23
CA ILE A 214 29.18 12.89 16.82
C ILE A 214 29.28 12.90 15.29
N GLU A 215 28.74 11.88 14.62
CA GLU A 215 28.73 11.79 13.14
C GLU A 215 27.96 12.95 12.49
N PHE A 216 26.90 13.44 13.12
CA PHE A 216 26.19 14.62 12.66
C PHE A 216 27.08 15.87 12.71
N GLU A 217 27.77 16.12 13.82
CA GLU A 217 28.70 17.26 13.93
C GLU A 217 29.88 17.13 12.97
N VAL A 218 30.43 15.91 12.80
CA VAL A 218 31.47 15.64 11.80
C VAL A 218 30.98 15.97 10.39
N ARG A 219 29.79 15.53 9.99
CA ARG A 219 29.22 15.85 8.67
C ARG A 219 29.02 17.34 8.46
N LYS A 220 28.65 18.08 9.51
CA LYS A 220 28.53 19.55 9.45
C LYS A 220 29.90 20.20 9.20
N ILE A 221 30.92 19.78 9.92
CA ILE A 221 32.29 20.27 9.73
C ILE A 221 32.81 19.91 8.33
N GLU A 222 32.53 18.70 7.84
CA GLU A 222 32.90 18.29 6.47
C GLU A 222 32.25 19.17 5.41
N PHE A 223 30.97 19.54 5.62
CA PHE A 223 30.27 20.49 4.75
C PHE A 223 30.93 21.88 4.78
N ASP A 224 31.27 22.40 5.96
CA ASP A 224 31.95 23.70 6.11
C ASP A 224 33.34 23.69 5.45
N ILE A 225 34.12 22.61 5.63
CA ILE A 225 35.40 22.40 4.95
C ILE A 225 35.21 22.37 3.44
N HIS A 226 34.17 21.70 2.94
CA HIS A 226 33.87 21.65 1.51
C HIS A 226 33.58 23.04 0.94
N GLU A 227 32.72 23.83 1.59
CA GLU A 227 32.40 25.21 1.20
C GLU A 227 33.64 26.10 1.20
N LEU A 228 34.48 26.00 2.23
CA LEU A 228 35.74 26.74 2.31
C LEU A 228 36.71 26.35 1.18
N LYS A 229 36.86 25.05 0.88
CA LYS A 229 37.67 24.57 -0.26
C LYS A 229 37.15 25.11 -1.58
N GLN A 230 35.83 25.07 -1.80
CA GLN A 230 35.19 25.64 -3.00
C GLN A 230 35.46 27.14 -3.12
N ARG A 231 35.33 27.89 -2.02
CA ARG A 231 35.62 29.32 -1.99
C ARG A 231 37.09 29.60 -2.32
N LYS A 232 38.02 28.86 -1.73
CA LYS A 232 39.46 28.98 -2.01
C LYS A 232 39.77 28.77 -3.49
N MET A 233 39.24 27.70 -4.10
CA MET A 233 39.43 27.41 -5.52
C MET A 233 38.88 28.52 -6.45
N ARG A 234 37.76 29.15 -6.08
CA ARG A 234 37.20 30.28 -6.86
C ARG A 234 38.09 31.51 -6.80
N LEU A 235 38.68 31.79 -5.64
CA LEU A 235 39.60 32.92 -5.44
C LEU A 235 40.92 32.70 -6.19
N GLU A 236 41.47 31.49 -6.13
CA GLU A 236 42.68 31.09 -6.85
C GLU A 236 42.57 31.33 -8.37
N ARG A 237 41.37 31.12 -8.94
CA ARG A 237 41.10 31.35 -10.36
C ARG A 237 41.02 32.83 -10.75
N ASN A 238 40.75 33.74 -9.81
CA ASN A 238 40.54 35.17 -10.08
C ASN A 238 41.84 35.98 -10.06
N GLY A 239 42.88 35.55 -9.34
CA GLY A 239 44.27 36.01 -9.50
C GLY A 239 44.62 37.42 -9.00
N ASN A 240 43.97 37.96 -7.95
CA ASN A 240 44.31 39.27 -7.36
C ASN A 240 45.15 39.17 -6.08
N SER A 241 45.99 40.17 -5.77
CA SER A 241 46.85 40.18 -4.56
C SER A 241 46.10 40.24 -3.22
N VAL A 242 44.86 40.77 -3.20
CA VAL A 242 43.97 40.76 -2.02
C VAL A 242 43.45 39.34 -1.75
N ASP A 243 43.38 38.50 -2.79
CA ASP A 243 42.88 37.13 -2.68
C ASP A 243 43.89 36.22 -1.97
N ASP A 244 45.20 36.53 -2.00
CA ASP A 244 46.25 35.72 -1.35
C ASP A 244 46.13 35.68 0.18
N LEU A 245 45.86 36.82 0.82
CA LEU A 245 45.64 36.89 2.27
C LEU A 245 44.37 36.14 2.68
N ILE A 246 43.30 36.27 1.89
CA ILE A 246 42.02 35.60 2.13
C ILE A 246 42.18 34.09 1.95
N MET A 247 42.91 33.64 0.92
CA MET A 247 43.20 32.22 0.69
C MET A 247 44.02 31.60 1.82
N LYS A 248 44.96 32.35 2.41
CA LYS A 248 45.72 31.90 3.58
C LYS A 248 44.82 31.72 4.81
N GLN A 249 43.96 32.71 5.11
CA GLN A 249 42.98 32.62 6.21
C GLN A 249 42.00 31.45 6.03
N ILE A 250 41.54 31.21 4.80
CA ILE A 250 40.69 30.06 4.49
C ILE A 250 41.46 28.74 4.72
N GLY A 251 42.74 28.68 4.35
CA GLY A 251 43.60 27.53 4.63
C GLY A 251 43.72 27.22 6.13
N GLU A 252 44.00 28.24 6.95
CA GLU A 252 44.07 28.13 8.42
C GLU A 252 42.73 27.68 9.02
N SER A 253 41.61 28.17 8.49
CA SER A 253 40.26 27.77 8.91
C SER A 253 39.96 26.30 8.57
N ILE A 254 40.39 25.84 7.38
CA ILE A 254 40.25 24.43 6.97
C ILE A 254 41.07 23.52 7.90
N GLU A 255 42.31 23.88 8.23
CA GLU A 255 43.16 23.12 9.15
C GLU A 255 42.54 23.07 10.56
N THR A 256 41.99 24.18 11.04
CA THR A 256 41.27 24.24 12.32
C THR A 256 40.08 23.29 12.33
N PHE A 257 39.24 23.34 11.30
CA PHE A 257 38.10 22.44 11.17
C PHE A 257 38.51 20.97 11.01
N GLN A 258 39.61 20.70 10.32
CA GLN A 258 40.16 19.34 10.23
C GLN A 258 40.59 18.83 11.62
N GLY A 259 41.27 19.66 12.42
CA GLY A 259 41.63 19.30 13.80
C GLY A 259 40.40 19.03 14.68
N MET A 260 39.36 19.88 14.58
CA MET A 260 38.11 19.67 15.31
C MET A 260 37.40 18.37 14.91
N LYS A 261 37.40 18.05 13.61
CA LYS A 261 36.87 16.78 13.09
C LYS A 261 37.63 15.60 13.70
N ASP A 262 38.96 15.61 13.63
CA ASP A 262 39.80 14.51 14.13
C ASP A 262 39.63 14.31 15.66
N GLU A 263 39.42 15.38 16.42
CA GLU A 263 39.10 15.31 17.85
C GLU A 263 37.72 14.71 18.13
N LEU A 264 36.72 15.02 17.30
CA LEU A 264 35.37 14.46 17.43
C LEU A 264 35.34 12.96 17.09
N GLU A 265 36.03 12.55 16.04
CA GLU A 265 36.13 11.14 15.64
C GLU A 265 36.76 10.28 16.73
N LYS A 266 37.76 10.81 17.46
CA LYS A 266 38.37 10.13 18.62
C LYS A 266 37.42 9.93 19.80
N LYS A 267 36.31 10.67 19.87
CA LYS A 267 35.29 10.50 20.92
C LYS A 267 34.35 9.33 20.65
N ILE A 268 34.37 8.74 19.46
CA ILE A 268 33.58 7.55 19.14
C ILE A 268 34.10 6.37 19.97
N PRO A 269 33.26 5.72 20.80
CA PRO A 269 33.70 4.58 21.60
C PRO A 269 34.19 3.41 20.74
N SER A 270 35.28 2.76 21.15
CA SER A 270 35.87 1.62 20.41
C SER A 270 34.91 0.42 20.26
N GLN A 271 33.96 0.28 21.18
CA GLN A 271 32.93 -0.77 21.13
C GLN A 271 31.84 -0.53 20.08
N TRP A 272 31.73 0.68 19.52
CA TRP A 272 30.67 1.07 18.58
C TRP A 272 30.50 0.08 17.42
N GLN A 273 31.60 -0.26 16.75
CA GLN A 273 31.54 -1.10 15.56
C GLN A 273 31.03 -2.51 15.90
N SER A 274 31.54 -3.10 16.99
CA SER A 274 31.13 -4.44 17.42
C SER A 274 29.66 -4.48 17.85
N GLU A 275 29.19 -3.46 18.59
CA GLU A 275 27.80 -3.37 19.04
C GLU A 275 26.84 -3.08 17.86
N ARG A 276 27.25 -2.26 16.88
CA ARG A 276 26.48 -2.03 15.64
C ARG A 276 26.33 -3.31 14.83
N GLU A 277 27.41 -4.07 14.64
CA GLU A 277 27.37 -5.34 13.91
C GLU A 277 26.45 -6.34 14.60
N LYS A 278 26.45 -6.38 15.94
CA LYS A 278 25.53 -7.20 16.73
C LYS A 278 24.07 -6.77 16.57
N PHE A 279 23.78 -5.47 16.64
CA PHE A 279 22.45 -4.92 16.36
C PHE A 279 21.96 -5.33 14.96
N GLU A 280 22.79 -5.13 13.93
CA GLU A 280 22.43 -5.44 12.54
C GLU A 280 22.15 -6.92 12.34
N LYS A 281 22.89 -7.80 13.01
CA LYS A 281 22.64 -9.25 13.01
C LYS A 281 21.28 -9.58 13.63
N LEU A 282 21.02 -9.11 14.85
CA LEU A 282 19.74 -9.37 15.56
C LEU A 282 18.54 -8.81 14.78
N ASN A 283 18.66 -7.58 14.27
CA ASN A 283 17.62 -6.97 13.46
C ASN A 283 17.37 -7.75 12.15
N LYS A 284 18.44 -8.23 11.49
CA LYS A 284 18.31 -9.08 10.31
C LYS A 284 17.62 -10.41 10.63
N GLU A 285 17.96 -11.04 11.76
CA GLU A 285 17.35 -12.28 12.22
C GLU A 285 15.85 -12.09 12.48
N ALA A 286 15.47 -11.05 13.23
CA ALA A 286 14.07 -10.67 13.50
C ALA A 286 13.27 -10.34 12.22
N ARG A 287 13.91 -9.70 11.23
CA ARG A 287 13.29 -9.45 9.93
C ARG A 287 13.08 -10.74 9.13
N VAL A 288 14.07 -11.64 9.12
CA VAL A 288 14.03 -12.88 8.35
C VAL A 288 13.02 -13.86 8.94
N SER A 289 12.96 -14.02 10.26
CA SER A 289 11.95 -14.85 10.95
C SER A 289 10.53 -14.40 10.57
N ARG A 290 10.25 -13.10 10.66
CA ARG A 290 8.94 -12.53 10.25
C ARG A 290 8.64 -12.77 8.77
N GLN A 291 9.63 -12.60 7.89
CA GLN A 291 9.43 -12.85 6.47
C GLN A 291 9.10 -14.33 6.18
N LYS A 292 9.75 -15.27 6.88
CA LYS A 292 9.44 -16.70 6.79
C LYS A 292 8.02 -16.99 7.25
N TYR A 293 7.62 -16.48 8.42
CA TYR A 293 6.25 -16.59 8.92
C TYR A 293 5.23 -16.07 7.90
N ARG A 294 5.39 -14.83 7.41
CA ARG A 294 4.46 -14.21 6.45
C ARG A 294 4.31 -15.02 5.17
N ARG A 295 5.44 -15.47 4.60
CA ARG A 295 5.43 -16.31 3.39
C ARG A 295 4.77 -17.65 3.64
N ASN A 296 5.00 -18.26 4.80
CA ASN A 296 4.36 -19.52 5.18
C ASN A 296 2.85 -19.34 5.31
N SER A 297 2.39 -18.30 6.00
CA SER A 297 0.97 -17.96 6.18
C SER A 297 0.26 -17.78 4.83
N ASP A 298 0.87 -17.00 3.92
CA ASP A 298 0.32 -16.76 2.59
C ASP A 298 0.28 -18.08 1.77
N SER A 299 1.37 -18.86 1.79
CA SER A 299 1.46 -20.13 1.05
C SER A 299 0.52 -21.21 1.60
N ALA A 300 0.25 -21.17 2.91
CA ALA A 300 -0.64 -22.10 3.58
C ALA A 300 -2.10 -21.87 3.14
N TYR A 301 -2.50 -20.61 2.96
CA TYR A 301 -3.90 -20.27 2.68
C TYR A 301 -4.20 -20.16 1.17
N GLU A 302 -3.23 -19.73 0.34
CA GLU A 302 -3.43 -19.51 -1.10
C GLU A 302 -4.05 -20.71 -1.85
N PRO A 303 -3.58 -21.96 -1.66
CA PRO A 303 -4.14 -23.12 -2.37
C PRO A 303 -5.63 -23.35 -2.09
N LEU A 304 -6.08 -23.03 -0.87
CA LEU A 304 -7.46 -23.19 -0.46
C LEU A 304 -8.33 -22.26 -1.29
N GLY A 305 -8.04 -20.95 -1.24
CA GLY A 305 -8.80 -19.94 -1.97
C GLY A 305 -8.80 -20.16 -3.49
N GLN A 306 -7.68 -20.65 -4.05
CA GLN A 306 -7.63 -21.03 -5.47
C GLN A 306 -8.56 -22.20 -5.78
N LEU A 307 -8.55 -23.26 -4.97
CA LEU A 307 -9.40 -24.42 -5.17
C LEU A 307 -10.87 -24.09 -4.95
N SER A 308 -11.20 -23.36 -3.88
CA SER A 308 -12.55 -22.87 -3.59
C SER A 308 -13.11 -22.01 -4.73
N ALA A 309 -12.31 -21.09 -5.28
CA ALA A 309 -12.71 -20.32 -6.46
C ALA A 309 -12.98 -21.19 -7.69
N ILE A 310 -12.19 -22.23 -7.92
CA ILE A 310 -12.42 -23.21 -8.99
C ILE A 310 -13.75 -23.92 -8.79
N LEU A 311 -14.01 -24.43 -7.58
CA LEU A 311 -15.24 -25.18 -7.28
C LEU A 311 -16.48 -24.29 -7.44
N VAL A 312 -16.47 -23.10 -6.86
CA VAL A 312 -17.57 -22.11 -6.94
C VAL A 312 -17.89 -21.74 -8.39
N GLN A 313 -16.89 -21.65 -9.27
CA GLN A 313 -17.07 -21.28 -10.68
C GLN A 313 -17.28 -22.48 -11.62
N THR A 314 -17.36 -23.71 -11.10
CA THR A 314 -17.65 -24.92 -11.89
C THR A 314 -18.95 -24.81 -12.70
N PRO A 315 -20.07 -24.29 -12.16
CA PRO A 315 -21.29 -24.11 -12.95
C PRO A 315 -21.11 -23.16 -14.14
N MET A 316 -20.28 -22.11 -13.99
CA MET A 316 -19.96 -21.21 -15.10
C MET A 316 -19.22 -21.94 -16.22
N LEU A 317 -18.31 -22.85 -15.86
CA LEU A 317 -17.57 -23.67 -16.85
C LEU A 317 -18.51 -24.63 -17.59
N ILE A 318 -19.43 -25.28 -16.87
CA ILE A 318 -20.45 -26.17 -17.46
C ILE A 318 -21.31 -25.40 -18.46
N ASN A 319 -21.76 -24.19 -18.12
CA ASN A 319 -22.56 -23.36 -19.01
C ASN A 319 -21.85 -22.95 -20.31
N MET A 320 -20.51 -23.07 -20.37
CA MET A 320 -19.75 -22.80 -21.59
C MET A 320 -19.77 -23.96 -22.59
N GLU A 321 -20.22 -25.15 -22.22
CA GLU A 321 -20.09 -26.36 -23.03
C GLU A 321 -20.57 -26.19 -24.48
N ASN A 322 -21.78 -25.65 -24.66
CA ASN A 322 -22.37 -25.45 -25.97
C ASN A 322 -21.57 -24.45 -26.81
N GLN A 323 -21.03 -23.41 -26.19
CA GLN A 323 -20.16 -22.44 -26.87
C GLN A 323 -18.84 -23.09 -27.30
N LEU A 324 -18.24 -23.91 -26.44
CA LEU A 324 -17.00 -24.64 -26.75
C LEU A 324 -17.22 -25.67 -27.88
N LYS A 325 -18.34 -26.39 -27.86
CA LYS A 325 -18.74 -27.31 -28.93
C LYS A 325 -18.94 -26.58 -30.27
N SER A 326 -19.53 -25.39 -30.24
CA SER A 326 -19.76 -24.58 -31.46
C SER A 326 -18.47 -24.15 -32.17
N ILE A 327 -17.31 -24.16 -31.49
CA ILE A 327 -16.04 -23.79 -32.13
C ILE A 327 -15.72 -24.72 -33.31
N LYS A 328 -16.16 -25.99 -33.28
CA LYS A 328 -15.94 -26.91 -34.40
C LYS A 328 -16.58 -26.38 -35.69
N SER A 329 -17.88 -26.07 -35.66
CA SER A 329 -18.57 -25.53 -36.84
C SER A 329 -18.03 -24.15 -37.23
N VAL A 330 -17.61 -23.33 -36.26
CA VAL A 330 -16.93 -22.06 -36.55
C VAL A 330 -15.65 -22.25 -37.36
N ILE A 331 -14.88 -23.31 -37.09
CA ILE A 331 -13.64 -23.59 -37.84
C ILE A 331 -13.95 -24.16 -39.24
N GLU A 332 -15.02 -24.96 -39.37
CA GLU A 332 -15.38 -25.65 -40.61
C GLU A 332 -16.17 -24.77 -41.59
N GLU A 333 -17.03 -23.88 -41.10
CA GLU A 333 -18.03 -23.17 -41.90
C GLU A 333 -17.72 -21.68 -42.10
N GLU A 334 -17.01 -21.02 -41.17
CA GLU A 334 -16.77 -19.57 -41.25
C GLU A 334 -15.44 -19.21 -41.93
N GLN A 335 -15.36 -17.99 -42.46
CA GLN A 335 -14.11 -17.43 -42.97
C GLN A 335 -13.06 -17.29 -41.85
N PRO A 336 -11.76 -17.54 -42.11
CA PRO A 336 -10.72 -17.59 -41.07
C PRO A 336 -10.66 -16.38 -40.14
N ASP A 337 -10.85 -15.16 -40.67
CA ASP A 337 -10.85 -13.94 -39.87
C ASP A 337 -12.08 -13.82 -38.96
N SER A 338 -13.26 -14.20 -39.44
CA SER A 338 -14.49 -14.26 -38.63
C SER A 338 -14.37 -15.32 -37.53
N ALA A 339 -13.94 -16.52 -37.93
CA ALA A 339 -13.71 -17.64 -37.02
C ALA A 339 -12.75 -17.24 -35.89
N MET A 340 -11.65 -16.56 -36.22
CA MET A 340 -10.71 -16.07 -35.22
C MET A 340 -11.34 -15.10 -34.22
N GLN A 341 -12.17 -14.16 -34.68
CA GLN A 341 -12.84 -13.20 -33.80
C GLN A 341 -13.83 -13.90 -32.87
N ARG A 342 -14.59 -14.86 -33.39
CA ARG A 342 -15.57 -15.61 -32.61
C ARG A 342 -14.90 -16.51 -31.57
N ILE A 343 -13.86 -17.24 -31.95
CA ILE A 343 -13.04 -18.03 -31.01
C ILE A 343 -12.40 -17.11 -29.96
N LYS A 344 -11.94 -15.91 -30.33
CA LYS A 344 -11.38 -14.93 -29.38
C LYS A 344 -12.41 -14.51 -28.32
N LYS A 345 -13.67 -14.31 -28.69
CA LYS A 345 -14.73 -13.97 -27.73
C LYS A 345 -14.97 -15.11 -26.74
N ILE A 346 -15.02 -16.35 -27.24
CA ILE A 346 -15.21 -17.54 -26.41
C ILE A 346 -14.01 -17.77 -25.48
N GLU A 347 -12.76 -17.71 -26.00
CA GLU A 347 -11.54 -17.87 -25.19
C GLU A 347 -11.40 -16.77 -24.12
N SER A 348 -11.88 -15.57 -24.40
CA SER A 348 -11.87 -14.45 -23.45
C SER A 348 -12.84 -14.70 -22.30
N SER A 349 -14.04 -15.17 -22.60
CA SER A 349 -15.06 -15.52 -21.60
C SER A 349 -14.56 -16.66 -20.71
N LEU A 350 -13.96 -17.69 -21.32
CA LEU A 350 -13.32 -18.80 -20.61
C LEU A 350 -12.16 -18.33 -19.71
N GLY A 351 -11.45 -17.29 -20.13
CA GLY A 351 -10.34 -16.71 -19.37
C GLY A 351 -10.74 -16.04 -18.05
N ASN A 352 -12.02 -15.75 -17.85
CA ASN A 352 -12.55 -15.21 -16.61
C ASN A 352 -12.90 -16.30 -15.59
N ILE A 353 -12.87 -17.57 -15.99
CA ILE A 353 -13.21 -18.71 -15.13
C ILE A 353 -11.97 -19.27 -14.45
N ALA A 354 -12.04 -19.41 -13.12
CA ALA A 354 -10.98 -19.95 -12.29
C ALA A 354 -10.58 -21.36 -12.75
N GLY A 355 -9.26 -21.57 -12.89
CA GLY A 355 -8.69 -22.84 -13.32
C GLY A 355 -8.93 -23.21 -14.79
N ALA A 356 -9.59 -22.39 -15.62
CA ALA A 356 -9.88 -22.73 -17.02
C ALA A 356 -8.71 -22.46 -17.99
N SER A 357 -7.55 -22.01 -17.48
CA SER A 357 -6.35 -21.71 -18.27
C SER A 357 -5.86 -22.87 -19.16
N PRO A 358 -5.82 -24.14 -18.69
CA PRO A 358 -5.41 -25.28 -19.54
C PRO A 358 -6.30 -25.43 -20.77
N ILE A 359 -7.62 -25.26 -20.61
CA ILE A 359 -8.62 -25.33 -21.68
C ILE A 359 -8.44 -24.13 -22.62
N LYS A 360 -8.40 -22.91 -22.08
CA LYS A 360 -8.20 -21.66 -22.83
C LYS A 360 -6.95 -21.70 -23.71
N SER A 361 -5.86 -22.26 -23.18
CA SER A 361 -4.59 -22.39 -23.90
C SER A 361 -4.75 -23.18 -25.19
N LYS A 362 -5.55 -24.25 -25.19
CA LYS A 362 -5.84 -25.06 -26.39
C LYS A 362 -6.66 -24.29 -27.42
N PHE A 363 -7.73 -23.61 -26.99
CA PHE A 363 -8.55 -22.79 -27.91
C PHE A 363 -7.79 -21.59 -28.46
N SER A 364 -6.86 -21.00 -27.69
CA SER A 364 -5.97 -19.96 -28.20
C SER A 364 -5.00 -20.49 -29.26
N LYS A 365 -4.51 -21.72 -29.12
CA LYS A 365 -3.72 -22.38 -30.16
C LYS A 365 -4.57 -22.69 -31.40
N ALA A 366 -5.82 -23.12 -31.22
CA ALA A 366 -6.77 -23.32 -32.33
C ALA A 366 -6.99 -22.03 -33.12
N ARG A 367 -7.28 -20.92 -32.42
CA ARG A 367 -7.40 -19.59 -33.04
C ARG A 367 -6.14 -19.16 -33.77
N ARG A 368 -4.96 -19.32 -33.16
CA ARG A 368 -3.67 -18.93 -33.77
C ARG A 368 -3.36 -19.73 -35.03
N ALA A 369 -3.85 -20.97 -35.16
CA ALA A 369 -3.68 -21.77 -36.36
C ALA A 369 -4.43 -21.20 -37.59
N LEU A 370 -5.45 -20.37 -37.38
CA LEU A 370 -6.20 -19.70 -38.44
C LEU A 370 -5.60 -18.33 -38.83
N LYS A 371 -4.51 -17.89 -38.19
CA LYS A 371 -3.95 -16.55 -38.35
C LYS A 371 -3.11 -16.41 -39.63
N GLY A 372 -3.33 -15.32 -40.36
CA GLY A 372 -2.44 -14.85 -41.43
C GLY A 372 -2.77 -15.41 -42.81
N LYS A 373 -1.83 -15.28 -43.75
CA LYS A 373 -2.05 -15.56 -45.18
C LYS A 373 -2.20 -17.05 -45.53
N LYS A 374 -1.88 -17.97 -44.62
CA LYS A 374 -2.02 -19.42 -44.78
C LYS A 374 -2.69 -20.05 -43.54
N PRO A 375 -4.02 -19.90 -43.39
CA PRO A 375 -4.77 -20.54 -42.32
C PRO A 375 -4.64 -22.06 -42.38
N ASN A 376 -4.58 -22.73 -41.23
CA ASN A 376 -4.54 -24.18 -41.12
C ASN A 376 -5.73 -24.70 -40.28
N PRO A 377 -6.88 -25.00 -40.93
CA PRO A 377 -8.09 -25.48 -40.26
C PRO A 377 -7.90 -26.85 -39.61
N GLU A 378 -7.14 -27.77 -40.21
CA GLU A 378 -6.88 -29.11 -39.65
C GLU A 378 -6.18 -29.01 -38.30
N LYS A 379 -5.13 -28.19 -38.21
CA LYS A 379 -4.42 -27.92 -36.96
C LYS A 379 -5.32 -27.23 -35.95
N ALA A 380 -6.21 -26.34 -36.39
CA ALA A 380 -7.19 -25.70 -35.52
C ALA A 380 -8.17 -26.73 -34.92
N LEU A 381 -8.69 -27.64 -35.73
CA LEU A 381 -9.57 -28.74 -35.31
C LEU A 381 -8.87 -29.70 -34.32
N GLN A 382 -7.61 -30.06 -34.57
CA GLN A 382 -6.82 -30.87 -33.63
C GLN A 382 -6.67 -30.18 -32.26
N GLN A 383 -6.38 -28.88 -32.24
CA GLN A 383 -6.29 -28.12 -30.99
C GLN A 383 -7.65 -27.98 -30.30
N TRP A 384 -8.74 -27.86 -31.07
CA TRP A 384 -10.11 -27.88 -30.53
C TRP A 384 -10.43 -29.21 -29.86
N GLN A 385 -10.12 -30.35 -30.50
CA GLN A 385 -10.31 -31.69 -29.93
C GLN A 385 -9.54 -31.86 -28.62
N LEU A 386 -8.26 -31.44 -28.59
CA LEU A 386 -7.46 -31.43 -27.37
C LEU A 386 -7.99 -30.48 -26.30
N GLY A 387 -8.64 -29.38 -26.70
CA GLY A 387 -9.31 -28.47 -25.77
C GLY A 387 -10.54 -29.11 -25.14
N MET A 388 -11.36 -29.79 -25.94
CA MET A 388 -12.55 -30.50 -25.48
C MET A 388 -12.20 -31.69 -24.58
N SER A 389 -11.13 -32.44 -24.88
CA SER A 389 -10.70 -33.54 -24.00
C SER A 389 -10.28 -33.04 -22.62
N VAL A 390 -9.50 -31.95 -22.55
CA VAL A 390 -9.13 -31.29 -21.29
C VAL A 390 -10.35 -30.73 -20.57
N TYR A 391 -11.32 -30.17 -21.31
CA TYR A 391 -12.59 -29.70 -20.72
C TYR A 391 -13.33 -30.83 -19.99
N TYR A 392 -13.52 -31.99 -20.63
CA TYR A 392 -14.23 -33.10 -19.99
C TYR A 392 -13.48 -33.65 -18.77
N GLN A 393 -12.16 -33.78 -18.87
CA GLN A 393 -11.32 -34.15 -17.72
C GLN A 393 -11.47 -33.16 -16.55
N GLU A 394 -11.52 -31.86 -16.83
CA GLU A 394 -11.73 -30.84 -15.81
C GLU A 394 -13.14 -30.90 -15.19
N ILE A 395 -14.19 -31.14 -15.99
CA ILE A 395 -15.56 -31.25 -15.48
C ILE A 395 -15.72 -32.45 -14.56
N GLU A 396 -15.16 -33.61 -14.91
CA GLU A 396 -15.28 -34.86 -14.17
C GLU A 396 -14.87 -34.70 -12.69
N TRP A 397 -13.63 -34.26 -12.45
CA TRP A 397 -13.15 -34.09 -11.07
C TRP A 397 -13.82 -32.92 -10.36
N ARG A 398 -14.14 -31.82 -11.07
CA ARG A 398 -14.76 -30.64 -10.44
C ARG A 398 -16.17 -30.93 -9.94
N GLN A 399 -16.96 -31.70 -10.68
CA GLN A 399 -18.32 -32.07 -10.26
C GLN A 399 -18.29 -32.93 -9.00
N LEU A 400 -17.38 -33.91 -8.91
CA LEU A 400 -17.17 -34.70 -7.71
C LEU A 400 -16.71 -33.81 -6.54
N ALA A 401 -15.73 -32.95 -6.77
CA ALA A 401 -15.20 -32.03 -5.76
C ALA A 401 -16.26 -31.05 -5.23
N VAL A 402 -17.17 -30.56 -6.08
CA VAL A 402 -18.28 -29.69 -5.64
C VAL A 402 -19.17 -30.42 -4.63
N ASN A 403 -19.44 -31.70 -4.84
CA ASN A 403 -20.30 -32.50 -3.95
C ASN A 403 -19.59 -32.92 -2.66
N GLU A 404 -18.34 -33.39 -2.76
CA GLU A 404 -17.65 -34.03 -1.65
C GLU A 404 -16.72 -33.08 -0.87
N LEU A 405 -16.06 -32.12 -1.55
CA LEU A 405 -15.00 -31.29 -0.97
C LEU A 405 -15.44 -29.84 -0.70
N SER A 406 -16.43 -29.30 -1.41
CA SER A 406 -16.80 -27.88 -1.28
C SER A 406 -17.14 -27.47 0.17
N LYS A 407 -17.94 -28.27 0.88
CA LYS A 407 -18.33 -27.98 2.26
C LYS A 407 -17.17 -28.16 3.26
N PRO A 408 -16.44 -29.29 3.28
CA PRO A 408 -15.25 -29.43 4.13
C PRO A 408 -14.20 -28.33 3.88
N LEU A 409 -13.94 -27.99 2.62
CA LEU A 409 -12.99 -26.95 2.25
C LEU A 409 -13.46 -25.58 2.75
N ALA A 410 -14.74 -25.23 2.58
CA ALA A 410 -15.28 -23.96 3.07
C ALA A 410 -15.19 -23.84 4.61
N ASN A 411 -15.44 -24.92 5.34
CA ASN A 411 -15.29 -24.94 6.80
C ASN A 411 -13.83 -24.74 7.21
N TYR A 412 -12.90 -25.42 6.52
CA TYR A 412 -11.47 -25.29 6.76
C TYR A 412 -10.94 -23.89 6.39
N GLU A 413 -11.42 -23.30 5.30
CA GLU A 413 -11.14 -21.90 4.96
C GLU A 413 -11.65 -20.95 6.04
N LEU A 414 -12.89 -21.12 6.50
CA LEU A 414 -13.49 -20.26 7.52
C LEU A 414 -12.70 -20.30 8.83
N LEU A 415 -12.22 -21.48 9.22
CA LEU A 415 -11.35 -21.67 10.39
C LEU A 415 -10.05 -20.83 10.30
N LEU A 416 -9.45 -20.75 9.10
CA LEU A 416 -8.17 -20.10 8.89
C LEU A 416 -8.29 -18.63 8.47
N LYS A 417 -9.45 -18.22 7.98
CA LYS A 417 -9.70 -16.94 7.28
C LYS A 417 -9.25 -15.71 8.07
N ASP A 418 -9.59 -15.66 9.35
CA ASP A 418 -9.33 -14.51 10.22
C ASP A 418 -7.99 -14.62 10.98
N SER A 419 -7.19 -15.66 10.69
CA SER A 419 -5.87 -15.89 11.28
C SER A 419 -4.80 -16.08 10.20
N ILE A 420 -4.44 -17.31 9.84
CA ILE A 420 -3.43 -17.66 8.83
C ILE A 420 -3.78 -17.03 7.46
N GLY A 421 -5.08 -16.96 7.14
CA GLY A 421 -5.60 -16.37 5.91
C GLY A 421 -5.82 -14.87 5.94
N LEU A 422 -5.59 -14.19 7.08
CA LEU A 422 -6.00 -12.79 7.27
C LEU A 422 -5.35 -11.84 6.26
N ARG A 423 -4.06 -12.04 5.98
CA ARG A 423 -3.30 -11.25 5.01
C ARG A 423 -3.87 -11.31 3.59
N MET A 424 -4.50 -12.43 3.23
CA MET A 424 -5.07 -12.67 1.90
C MET A 424 -6.52 -12.20 1.76
N GLN A 425 -7.14 -11.70 2.83
CA GLN A 425 -8.49 -11.15 2.75
C GLN A 425 -8.50 -9.85 1.95
N LYS A 426 -9.66 -9.52 1.36
CA LYS A 426 -9.81 -8.26 0.60
C LYS A 426 -9.74 -7.02 1.51
N LYS A 427 -10.32 -7.13 2.71
CA LYS A 427 -10.43 -6.07 3.69
C LYS A 427 -10.43 -6.65 5.10
N LEU A 428 -10.05 -5.82 6.07
CA LEU A 428 -10.21 -6.13 7.48
C LEU A 428 -11.70 -6.09 7.84
N ASN A 429 -12.12 -6.95 8.77
CA ASN A 429 -13.41 -6.79 9.41
C ASN A 429 -13.38 -5.60 10.40
N LYS A 430 -14.54 -5.23 10.95
CA LYS A 430 -14.66 -4.04 11.79
C LYS A 430 -13.76 -4.11 13.03
N ASP A 431 -13.70 -5.26 13.70
CA ASP A 431 -12.95 -5.42 14.94
C ASP A 431 -11.44 -5.44 14.67
N GLN A 432 -11.01 -6.16 13.63
CA GLN A 432 -9.63 -6.13 13.14
C GLN A 432 -9.20 -4.71 12.76
N ALA A 433 -10.06 -3.95 12.07
CA ALA A 433 -9.77 -2.56 11.70
C ALA A 433 -9.62 -1.64 12.91
N LEU A 434 -10.42 -1.85 13.97
CA LEU A 434 -10.28 -1.12 15.23
C LEU A 434 -8.97 -1.45 15.94
N SER A 435 -8.62 -2.73 16.05
CA SER A 435 -7.36 -3.17 16.67
C SER A 435 -6.14 -2.66 15.90
N VAL A 436 -6.14 -2.76 14.57
CA VAL A 436 -5.05 -2.22 13.73
C VAL A 436 -4.97 -0.70 13.87
N SER A 437 -6.10 0.02 13.94
CA SER A 437 -6.11 1.47 14.16
C SER A 437 -5.49 1.85 15.52
N ALA A 438 -5.78 1.08 16.57
CA ALA A 438 -5.21 1.28 17.89
C ALA A 438 -3.69 1.07 17.88
N CYS A 439 -3.20 -0.05 17.33
CA CYS A 439 -1.77 -0.30 17.18
C CYS A 439 -1.05 0.81 16.39
N LYS A 440 -1.63 1.26 15.26
CA LYS A 440 -1.11 2.35 14.42
C LYS A 440 -1.04 3.71 15.12
N SER A 441 -1.75 3.88 16.24
CA SER A 441 -1.75 5.14 17.00
C SER A 441 -0.53 5.29 17.90
N SER A 442 0.18 4.19 18.20
CA SER A 442 1.42 4.22 18.95
C SER A 442 2.59 4.74 18.11
N HIS A 443 3.51 5.48 18.74
CA HIS A 443 4.74 5.93 18.10
C HIS A 443 5.76 4.77 18.08
N GLU A 444 6.35 4.53 16.92
CA GLU A 444 7.44 3.56 16.76
C GLU A 444 8.74 4.33 16.57
N ASP A 445 9.70 4.15 17.49
CA ASP A 445 11.03 4.69 17.27
C ASP A 445 11.77 3.82 16.25
N ILE A 446 12.19 4.46 15.15
CA ILE A 446 12.96 3.84 14.09
C ILE A 446 14.38 4.39 14.01
N SER A 447 14.77 5.28 14.93
CA SER A 447 16.04 5.98 14.93
C SER A 447 17.24 5.03 14.92
N LEU A 448 17.14 3.92 15.67
CA LEU A 448 18.18 2.88 15.81
C LEU A 448 18.53 2.18 14.49
N PHE A 449 17.63 2.22 13.51
CA PHE A 449 17.84 1.59 12.21
C PHE A 449 18.57 2.47 11.19
N PHE A 450 18.68 3.77 11.47
CA PHE A 450 19.46 4.71 10.66
C PHE A 450 20.90 4.78 11.13
#